data_AF-K1A0C4-F1
#
_entry.id   AF-K1A0C4-F1
#
_cell.length_a   1.000
_cell.length_b   1.000
_cell.length_c   1.000
_cell.angle_alpha   90.00
_cell.angle_beta   90.00
_cell.angle_gamma   90.00
#
_symmetry.space_group_name_H-M   'P 1'
#
loop_
_entity.id
_entity.type
_entity.pdbx_description
1 polymer ?
#
loop_
_entity_poly.entity_id
_entity_poly.type
_entity_poly.pdbx_seq_one_letter_code
_entity_poly.pdbx_strand_id
1 'polypeptide(L)'
;MNEIKCPNCGEVFTVNESQYAELLSQVRTAEFDKELHDRMKQELALAEQKAMNEQQSKLAQKDQEIVQLQSQIQNFDTEKELAKKEVEQTSHQALLAKDKEVQDLENQLATLRLEHENQLQKTLSNLEKERDQVKNQLLLQEKENELSLASLKQNYEAQLKA
;
A
#
# COMPACT_ATOMS: atom_id res chain seq x y z
N MET A 1 71.16 42.42 34.08
CA MET A 1 71.71 43.75 33.73
C MET A 1 71.83 43.92 32.22
N ASN A 2 70.79 44.52 31.63
CA ASN A 2 70.81 44.94 30.23
C ASN A 2 71.24 46.41 30.18
N GLU A 3 72.36 46.70 29.52
CA GLU A 3 72.87 48.06 29.33
C GLU A 3 72.30 48.66 28.05
N ILE A 4 71.64 49.81 28.15
CA ILE A 4 71.04 50.50 27.00
C ILE A 4 71.87 51.75 26.72
N LYS A 5 72.45 51.81 25.53
CA LYS A 5 73.30 52.92 25.10
C LYS A 5 72.50 53.89 24.24
N CYS A 6 72.45 55.16 24.65
CA CYS A 6 71.71 56.18 23.91
C CYS A 6 72.39 56.43 22.55
N PRO A 7 71.68 56.26 21.42
CA PRO A 7 72.27 56.46 20.10
C PRO A 7 72.67 57.92 19.80
N ASN A 8 72.11 58.88 20.54
CA ASN A 8 72.26 60.32 20.26
C ASN A 8 73.42 60.98 21.03
N CYS A 9 73.67 60.58 22.27
CA CYS A 9 74.76 61.13 23.10
C CYS A 9 75.79 60.08 23.54
N GLY A 10 75.58 58.79 23.24
CA GLY A 10 76.53 57.71 23.54
C GLY A 10 76.57 57.28 25.00
N GLU A 11 75.76 57.89 25.86
CA GLU A 11 75.69 57.64 27.29
C GLU A 11 75.05 56.27 27.57
N VAL A 12 75.67 55.48 28.46
CA VAL A 12 75.25 54.11 28.79
C VAL A 12 74.44 54.17 30.08
N PHE A 13 73.16 53.80 30.01
CA PHE A 13 72.30 53.71 31.18
C PHE A 13 72.07 52.24 31.55
N THR A 14 72.20 51.95 32.83
CA THR A 14 71.89 50.64 33.39
C THR A 14 70.43 50.64 33.84
N VAL A 15 69.63 49.70 33.33
CA VAL A 15 68.25 49.53 33.81
C VAL A 15 68.33 49.04 35.26
N ASN A 16 67.95 49.89 36.21
CA ASN A 16 67.90 49.53 37.62
C ASN A 16 66.71 48.61 37.87
N GLU A 17 66.97 47.30 37.89
CA GLU A 17 65.96 46.25 38.11
C GLU A 17 65.17 46.46 39.41
N SER A 18 65.74 47.12 40.44
CA SER A 18 65.03 47.42 41.69
C SER A 18 64.00 48.55 41.55
N GLN A 19 64.31 49.63 40.82
CA GLN A 19 63.36 50.72 40.55
C GLN A 19 62.25 50.27 39.57
N TYR A 20 62.59 49.41 38.62
CA TYR A 20 61.61 48.77 37.73
C TYR A 20 60.65 47.85 38.50
N ALA A 21 61.16 47.06 39.46
CA ALA A 21 60.34 46.22 40.33
C ALA A 21 59.41 47.05 41.25
N GLU A 22 59.87 48.21 41.72
CA GLU A 22 59.07 49.14 42.54
C GLU A 22 57.95 49.82 41.73
N LEU A 23 58.21 50.15 40.46
CA LEU A 23 57.16 50.62 39.54
C LEU A 23 56.14 49.53 39.23
N LEU A 24 56.58 48.27 39.08
CA LEU A 24 55.69 47.13 38.86
C LEU A 24 54.80 46.82 40.08
N SER A 25 55.32 46.95 41.30
CA SER A 25 54.54 46.71 42.53
C SER A 25 53.49 47.79 42.80
N GLN A 26 53.72 49.02 42.33
CA GLN A 26 52.72 50.10 42.37
C GLN A 26 51.55 49.85 41.40
N VAL A 27 51.77 49.12 40.31
CA VAL A 27 50.75 48.82 39.29
C VAL A 27 50.04 47.49 39.56
N ARG A 28 50.75 46.48 40.09
CA ARG A 28 50.17 45.18 40.49
C ARG A 28 49.87 45.16 41.98
N THR A 29 48.85 45.92 42.37
CA THR A 29 48.34 45.92 43.73
C THR A 29 47.31 44.80 43.91
N ALA A 30 47.09 44.38 45.16
CA ALA A 30 46.05 43.39 45.48
C ALA A 30 44.64 43.85 45.05
N GLU A 31 44.40 45.16 44.97
CA GLU A 31 43.15 45.76 44.49
C GLU A 31 42.99 45.56 42.97
N PHE A 32 44.06 45.78 42.19
CA PHE A 32 44.07 45.52 40.75
C PHE A 32 43.86 44.03 40.45
N ASP A 33 44.54 43.14 41.18
CA ASP A 33 44.34 41.70 41.02
C ASP A 33 42.90 41.30 41.36
N LYS A 34 42.32 41.87 42.42
CA LYS A 34 40.92 41.62 42.78
C LYS A 34 39.95 42.09 41.70
N GLU A 35 40.12 43.30 41.17
CA GLU A 35 39.30 43.83 40.08
C GLU A 35 39.41 42.97 38.82
N LEU A 36 40.63 42.54 38.47
CA LEU A 36 40.87 41.64 37.35
C LEU A 36 40.14 40.30 37.52
N HIS A 37 40.20 39.72 38.73
CA HIS A 37 39.49 38.48 39.04
C HIS A 37 37.97 38.66 39.00
N ASP A 38 37.44 39.76 39.55
CA ASP A 38 36.01 40.05 39.55
C ASP A 38 35.50 40.28 38.13
N ARG A 39 36.25 40.99 37.29
CA ARG A 39 35.95 41.15 35.86
C ARG A 39 35.99 39.82 35.12
N MET A 40 37.00 38.99 35.36
CA MET A 40 37.11 37.67 34.73
C MET A 40 35.93 36.77 35.11
N LYS A 41 35.48 36.79 36.38
CA LYS A 41 34.27 36.09 36.82
C LYS A 41 33.01 36.59 36.12
N GLN A 42 32.85 37.90 35.98
CA GLN A 42 31.72 38.49 35.26
C GLN A 42 31.70 38.11 33.78
N GLU A 43 32.87 38.14 33.12
CA GLU A 43 32.99 37.74 31.71
C GLU A 43 32.68 36.25 31.52
N LEU A 44 33.14 35.37 32.42
CA LEU A 44 32.78 33.94 32.41
C LEU A 44 31.28 33.72 32.60
N ALA A 45 30.68 34.36 33.61
CA ALA A 45 29.24 34.23 33.87
C ALA A 45 28.41 34.72 32.67
N LEU A 46 28.84 35.81 32.01
CA LEU A 46 28.17 36.30 30.81
C LEU A 46 28.32 35.33 29.63
N ALA A 47 29.49 34.72 29.46
CA ALA A 47 29.72 33.73 28.41
C ALA A 47 28.88 32.46 28.63
N GLU A 48 28.81 31.97 29.88
CA GLU A 48 27.95 30.84 30.27
C GLU A 48 26.47 31.15 30.01
N GLN A 49 25.99 32.32 30.43
CA GLN A 49 24.61 32.72 30.19
C GLN A 49 24.28 32.82 28.70
N LYS A 50 25.19 33.36 27.87
CA LYS A 50 25.00 33.42 26.42
C LYS A 50 24.93 32.02 25.82
N ALA A 51 25.84 31.13 26.20
CA ALA A 51 25.85 29.75 25.73
C ALA A 51 24.56 29.01 26.12
N MET A 52 24.08 29.19 27.35
CA MET A 52 22.82 28.62 27.82
C MET A 52 21.63 29.15 27.03
N ASN A 53 21.56 30.46 26.78
CA ASN A 53 20.48 31.07 26.00
C ASN A 53 20.46 30.57 24.55
N GLU A 54 21.64 30.46 23.92
CA GLU A 54 21.77 29.91 22.57
C GLU A 54 21.33 28.44 22.51
N GLN A 55 21.72 27.64 23.51
CA GLN A 55 21.30 26.24 23.60
C GLN A 55 19.79 26.12 23.80
N GLN A 56 19.20 26.94 24.67
CA GLN A 56 17.76 26.94 24.91
C GLN A 56 16.98 27.35 23.65
N SER A 57 17.48 28.33 22.90
CA SER A 57 16.88 28.73 21.61
C SER A 57 16.92 27.59 20.60
N LYS A 58 18.06 26.90 20.47
CA LYS A 58 18.18 25.72 19.59
C LYS A 58 17.27 24.57 20.01
N LEU A 59 17.12 24.32 21.30
CA LEU A 59 16.21 23.30 21.82
C LEU A 59 14.75 23.66 21.50
N ALA A 60 14.35 24.91 21.73
CA ALA A 60 13.00 25.36 21.40
C ALA A 60 12.69 25.23 19.90
N GLN A 61 13.65 25.55 19.02
CA GLN A 61 13.51 25.34 17.58
C GLN A 61 13.33 23.86 17.22
N LYS A 62 14.13 22.97 17.82
CA LYS A 62 14.01 21.53 17.62
C LYS A 62 12.68 20.98 18.13
N ASP A 63 12.23 21.42 19.30
CA ASP A 63 10.94 21.00 19.86
C ASP A 63 9.79 21.43 18.96
N GLN A 64 9.86 22.63 18.38
CA GLN A 64 8.88 23.10 17.40
C GLN A 64 8.89 22.24 16.12
N GLU A 65 10.07 21.91 15.61
CA GLU A 65 10.21 21.04 14.43
C GLU A 65 9.68 19.62 14.72
N ILE A 66 9.96 19.07 15.90
CA ILE A 66 9.44 17.77 16.35
C ILE A 66 7.91 17.79 16.37
N VAL A 67 7.28 18.82 16.93
CA VAL A 67 5.82 18.94 16.96
C VAL A 67 5.24 19.05 15.54
N GLN A 68 5.90 19.80 14.65
CA GLN A 68 5.48 19.90 13.25
C GLN A 68 5.58 18.56 12.52
N LEU A 69 6.70 17.85 12.66
CA LEU A 69 6.90 16.54 12.05
C LEU A 69 5.93 15.49 12.61
N GLN A 70 5.67 15.51 13.93
CA GLN A 70 4.68 14.63 14.55
C GLN A 70 3.27 14.87 14.00
N SER A 71 2.88 16.13 13.82
CA SER A 71 1.59 16.47 13.21
C SER A 71 1.52 16.02 11.75
N GLN A 72 2.59 16.19 10.97
CA GLN A 72 2.64 15.69 9.59
C GLN A 72 2.52 14.17 9.53
N ILE A 73 3.24 13.45 10.39
CA ILE A 73 3.17 11.98 10.47
C ILE A 73 1.75 11.53 10.81
N GLN A 74 1.11 12.15 11.81
CA GLN A 74 -0.28 11.84 12.16
C GLN A 74 -1.23 12.07 10.99
N ASN A 75 -1.09 13.18 10.26
CA ASN A 75 -1.91 13.46 9.08
C ASN A 75 -1.69 12.40 8.00
N PHE A 76 -0.44 12.06 7.68
CA PHE A 76 -0.11 11.02 6.71
C PHE A 76 -0.67 9.64 7.11
N ASP A 77 -0.59 9.28 8.39
CA ASP A 77 -1.17 8.03 8.88
C ASP A 77 -2.70 8.03 8.73
N THR A 78 -3.38 9.14 9.03
CA THR A 78 -4.82 9.25 8.84
C THR A 78 -5.22 9.17 7.36
N GLU A 79 -4.51 9.86 6.47
CA GLU A 79 -4.76 9.81 5.03
C GLU A 79 -4.54 8.40 4.47
N LYS A 80 -3.48 7.73 4.91
CA LYS A 80 -3.19 6.35 4.51
C LYS A 80 -4.27 5.37 4.96
N GLU A 81 -4.76 5.49 6.19
CA GLU A 81 -5.83 4.63 6.68
C GLU A 81 -7.17 4.91 5.98
N LEU A 82 -7.46 6.17 5.64
CA LEU A 82 -8.63 6.52 4.82
C LEU A 82 -8.51 5.92 3.41
N ALA A 83 -7.37 6.10 2.74
CA ALA A 83 -7.14 5.56 1.40
C ALA A 83 -7.25 4.02 1.37
N LYS A 84 -6.71 3.33 2.39
CA LYS A 84 -6.89 1.88 2.53
C LYS A 84 -8.36 1.49 2.65
N LYS A 85 -9.12 2.15 3.53
CA LYS A 85 -10.55 1.86 3.72
C LYS A 85 -11.35 2.12 2.45
N GLU A 86 -11.05 3.18 1.71
CA GLU A 86 -11.71 3.46 0.43
C GLU A 86 -11.41 2.38 -0.61
N VAL A 87 -10.16 1.93 -0.73
CA VAL A 87 -9.78 0.84 -1.64
C VAL A 87 -10.43 -0.48 -1.22
N GLU A 88 -10.44 -0.82 0.06
CA GLU A 88 -11.11 -2.02 0.57
C GLU A 88 -12.62 -1.99 0.32
N GLN A 89 -13.26 -0.85 0.58
CA GLN A 89 -14.70 -0.68 0.37
C GLN A 89 -15.08 -0.78 -1.11
N THR A 90 -14.34 -0.10 -1.99
CA THR A 90 -14.58 -0.15 -3.44
C THR A 90 -14.32 -1.54 -4.01
N SER A 91 -13.25 -2.21 -3.58
CA SER A 91 -12.95 -3.59 -3.95
C SER A 91 -14.05 -4.55 -3.47
N HIS A 92 -14.51 -4.41 -2.23
CA HIS A 92 -15.59 -5.23 -1.68
C HIS A 92 -16.91 -5.04 -2.44
N GLN A 93 -17.26 -3.80 -2.78
CA GLN A 93 -18.45 -3.51 -3.60
C GLN A 93 -18.34 -4.11 -5.01
N ALA A 94 -17.16 -4.03 -5.63
CA ALA A 94 -16.92 -4.62 -6.94
C ALA A 94 -17.02 -6.16 -6.89
N LEU A 95 -16.51 -6.80 -5.85
CA LEU A 95 -16.64 -8.24 -5.62
C LEU A 95 -18.11 -8.65 -5.45
N LEU A 96 -18.87 -7.95 -4.61
CA LEU A 96 -20.30 -8.23 -4.43
C LEU A 96 -21.10 -8.08 -5.73
N ALA A 97 -20.78 -7.07 -6.55
CA ALA A 97 -21.40 -6.90 -7.84
C ALA A 97 -21.06 -8.05 -8.80
N LYS A 98 -19.81 -8.51 -8.79
CA LYS A 98 -19.36 -9.65 -9.60
C LYS A 98 -19.96 -10.97 -9.15
N ASP A 99 -20.04 -11.22 -7.85
CA ASP A 99 -20.67 -12.43 -7.30
C ASP A 99 -22.15 -12.50 -7.68
N LYS A 100 -22.86 -11.36 -7.66
CA LYS A 100 -24.24 -11.29 -8.12
C LYS A 100 -24.36 -11.57 -9.62
N GLU A 101 -23.49 -10.98 -10.44
CA GLU A 101 -23.45 -11.22 -11.89
C GLU A 101 -23.18 -12.71 -12.20
N VAL A 102 -22.25 -13.34 -11.47
CA VAL A 102 -21.96 -14.78 -11.59
C VAL A 102 -23.19 -15.59 -11.22
N GLN A 103 -23.85 -15.30 -10.11
CA GLN A 103 -25.06 -16.01 -9.69
C GLN A 103 -26.19 -15.87 -10.72
N ASP A 104 -26.38 -14.68 -11.28
CA ASP A 104 -27.39 -14.43 -12.31
C ASP A 104 -27.09 -15.22 -13.59
N LEU A 105 -25.81 -15.27 -14.01
CA LEU A 105 -25.39 -16.07 -15.17
C LEU A 105 -25.52 -17.57 -14.93
N GLU A 106 -25.18 -18.05 -13.73
CA GLU A 106 -25.36 -19.46 -13.35
C GLU A 106 -26.83 -19.87 -13.40
N ASN A 107 -27.73 -19.02 -12.90
CA ASN A 107 -29.17 -19.24 -12.98
C ASN A 107 -29.66 -19.28 -14.44
N GLN A 108 -29.20 -18.34 -15.28
CA GLN A 108 -29.55 -18.34 -16.71
C GLN A 108 -29.06 -19.61 -17.42
N LEU A 109 -27.83 -20.05 -17.14
CA LEU A 109 -27.28 -21.30 -17.68
C LEU A 109 -28.07 -22.53 -17.22
N ALA A 110 -28.50 -22.57 -15.96
CA ALA A 110 -29.33 -23.65 -15.44
C ALA A 110 -30.70 -23.70 -16.14
N THR A 111 -31.36 -22.55 -16.32
CA THR A 111 -32.62 -22.45 -17.06
C THR A 111 -32.46 -22.92 -18.50
N LEU A 112 -31.42 -22.44 -19.19
CA LEU A 112 -31.17 -22.81 -20.58
C LEU A 112 -30.88 -24.31 -20.75
N ARG A 113 -30.13 -24.91 -19.81
CA ARG A 113 -29.89 -26.36 -19.78
C ARG A 113 -31.18 -27.15 -19.64
N LEU A 114 -32.05 -26.77 -18.70
CA LEU A 114 -33.34 -27.43 -18.48
C LEU A 114 -34.27 -27.27 -19.70
N GLU A 115 -34.28 -26.09 -20.32
CA GLU A 115 -35.08 -25.87 -21.52
C GLU A 115 -34.59 -26.73 -22.69
N HIS A 116 -33.27 -26.82 -22.89
CA HIS A 116 -32.68 -27.66 -23.93
C HIS A 116 -32.93 -29.16 -23.68
N GLU A 117 -32.80 -29.62 -22.43
CA GLU A 117 -33.09 -31.01 -22.04
C GLU A 117 -34.57 -31.35 -22.30
N ASN A 118 -35.49 -30.46 -21.94
CA ASN A 118 -36.93 -30.64 -22.22
C ASN A 118 -37.22 -30.65 -23.72
N GLN A 119 -36.59 -29.77 -24.51
CA GLN A 119 -36.71 -29.78 -25.96
C GLN A 119 -36.20 -31.09 -26.56
N LEU A 120 -35.04 -31.59 -26.13
CA LEU A 120 -34.50 -32.88 -26.55
C LEU A 120 -35.43 -34.04 -26.18
N GLN A 121 -36.00 -34.05 -24.97
CA GLN A 121 -36.92 -35.09 -24.55
C GLN A 121 -38.20 -35.09 -25.42
N LYS A 122 -38.73 -33.91 -25.76
CA LYS A 122 -39.88 -33.78 -26.66
C LYS A 122 -39.58 -34.28 -28.07
N THR A 123 -38.43 -33.91 -28.64
CA THR A 123 -38.05 -34.36 -29.98
C THR A 123 -37.80 -35.87 -30.01
N LEU A 124 -37.14 -36.44 -29.01
CA LEU A 124 -36.96 -37.88 -28.88
C LEU A 124 -38.30 -38.61 -28.76
N SER A 125 -39.23 -38.13 -27.91
CA SER A 125 -40.54 -38.75 -27.77
C SER A 125 -41.36 -38.71 -29.07
N ASN A 126 -41.27 -37.62 -29.84
CA ASN A 126 -41.93 -37.52 -31.14
C ASN A 126 -41.32 -38.51 -32.14
N LEU A 127 -39.99 -38.60 -32.22
CA LEU A 127 -39.30 -39.57 -33.09
C LEU A 127 -39.62 -41.02 -32.70
N GLU A 128 -39.73 -41.33 -31.40
CA GLU A 128 -40.13 -42.65 -30.92
C GLU A 128 -41.55 -43.00 -31.37
N LYS A 129 -42.49 -42.06 -31.28
CA LYS A 129 -43.87 -42.25 -31.75
C LYS A 129 -43.93 -42.45 -33.26
N GLU A 130 -43.22 -41.64 -34.04
CA GLU A 130 -43.16 -41.79 -35.50
C GLU A 130 -42.56 -43.14 -35.89
N ARG A 131 -41.44 -43.53 -35.24
CA ARG A 131 -40.83 -44.85 -35.42
C ARG A 131 -41.82 -45.97 -35.14
N ASP A 132 -42.53 -45.90 -34.01
CA ASP A 132 -43.49 -46.94 -33.63
C ASP A 132 -44.70 -47.00 -34.56
N GLN A 133 -45.18 -45.85 -35.05
CA GLN A 133 -46.22 -45.78 -36.07
C GLN A 133 -45.78 -46.43 -37.38
N VAL A 134 -44.60 -46.08 -37.90
CA VAL A 134 -44.06 -46.65 -39.14
C VAL A 134 -43.82 -48.16 -38.98
N LYS A 135 -43.27 -48.60 -37.84
CA LYS A 135 -43.07 -50.02 -37.55
C LYS A 135 -44.38 -50.80 -37.54
N ASN A 136 -45.43 -50.24 -36.92
CA ASN A 136 -46.75 -50.87 -36.89
C ASN A 136 -47.39 -50.93 -38.28
N GLN A 137 -47.27 -49.87 -39.08
CA GLN A 137 -47.75 -49.85 -40.46
C GLN A 137 -47.04 -50.90 -41.32
N LEU A 138 -45.73 -51.03 -41.18
CA LEU A 138 -44.95 -52.04 -41.91
C LEU A 138 -45.39 -53.46 -41.53
N LEU A 139 -45.56 -53.75 -40.24
CA LEU A 139 -46.05 -55.04 -39.74
C LEU A 139 -47.45 -55.37 -40.29
N LEU A 140 -48.35 -54.39 -40.34
CA LEU A 140 -49.68 -54.58 -40.91
C LEU A 140 -49.60 -54.90 -42.40
N GLN A 141 -48.80 -54.13 -43.15
CA GLN A 141 -48.62 -54.35 -44.58
C GLN A 141 -47.99 -55.71 -44.89
N GLU A 142 -47.00 -56.15 -44.10
CA GLU A 142 -46.42 -57.49 -44.20
C GLU A 142 -47.49 -58.58 -43.96
N LYS A 143 -48.34 -58.43 -42.94
CA LYS A 143 -49.43 -59.37 -42.65
C LYS A 143 -50.51 -59.39 -43.73
N GLU A 144 -50.91 -58.23 -44.26
CA GLU A 144 -51.84 -58.12 -45.39
C GLU A 144 -51.29 -58.80 -46.64
N ASN A 145 -49.99 -58.64 -46.93
CA ASN A 145 -49.31 -59.31 -48.02
C ASN A 145 -49.22 -60.83 -47.81
N GLU A 146 -48.91 -61.29 -46.60
CA GLU A 146 -48.92 -62.72 -46.26
C GLU A 146 -50.30 -63.35 -46.48
N LEU A 147 -51.36 -62.67 -46.02
CA LEU A 147 -52.75 -63.13 -46.19
C LEU A 147 -53.17 -63.13 -47.66
N SER A 148 -52.79 -62.11 -48.44
CA SER A 148 -53.11 -62.03 -49.87
C SER A 148 -52.41 -63.14 -50.65
N LEU A 149 -51.13 -63.41 -50.36
CA LEU A 149 -50.37 -64.53 -50.93
C LEU A 149 -50.97 -65.89 -50.55
N ALA A 150 -51.39 -66.06 -49.29
CA ALA A 150 -52.05 -67.28 -48.83
C ALA A 150 -53.40 -67.50 -49.55
N SER A 151 -54.22 -66.45 -49.68
CA SER A 151 -55.48 -66.49 -50.41
C SER A 151 -55.29 -66.82 -51.88
N LEU A 152 -54.31 -66.20 -52.54
CA LEU A 152 -53.92 -66.53 -53.92
C LEU A 152 -53.55 -68.00 -54.06
N LYS A 153 -52.69 -68.53 -53.19
CA LYS A 153 -52.32 -69.96 -53.18
C LYS A 153 -53.54 -70.86 -53.03
N GLN A 154 -54.43 -70.57 -52.07
CA GLN A 154 -55.66 -71.32 -51.88
C GLN A 154 -56.56 -71.31 -53.11
N ASN A 155 -56.73 -70.16 -53.76
CA ASN A 155 -57.52 -70.04 -54.98
C ASN A 155 -56.92 -70.84 -56.14
N TYR A 156 -55.59 -70.80 -56.31
CA TYR A 156 -54.89 -71.62 -57.31
C TYR A 156 -55.02 -73.12 -57.03
N GLU A 157 -54.87 -73.55 -55.77
CA GLU A 157 -55.06 -74.95 -55.39
C GLU A 157 -56.51 -75.43 -55.61
N ALA A 158 -57.50 -74.57 -55.35
CA ALA A 158 -58.90 -74.88 -55.62
C ALA A 158 -59.17 -75.04 -57.13
N GLN A 159 -58.57 -74.19 -57.97
CA GLN A 159 -58.68 -74.29 -59.43
C GLN A 159 -57.98 -75.53 -60.02
N LEU A 160 -56.92 -76.02 -59.39
CA LEU A 160 -56.17 -77.21 -59.84
C LEU A 160 -56.78 -78.54 -59.36
N LYS A 161 -57.65 -78.51 -58.35
CA LYS A 161 -58.32 -79.70 -57.78
C LYS A 161 -59.75 -79.92 -58.31
N ALA A 162 -60.28 -78.96 -59.07
CA ALA A 162 -61.57 -79.05 -59.79
C ALA A 162 -61.36 -79.57 -61.22
#